data_AF-A0A3N7JRS2-F1
#
_entry.id   AF-A0A3N7JRS2-F1
#
_cell.length_a   1.000
_cell.length_b   1.000
_cell.length_c   1.000
_cell.angle_alpha   90.00
_cell.angle_beta   90.00
_cell.angle_gamma   90.00
#
_symmetry.space_group_name_H-M   'P 1'
#
loop_
_entity.id
_entity.type
_entity.pdbx_description
1 polymer ?
#
loop_
_entity_poly.entity_id
_entity_poly.type
_entity_poly.pdbx_seq_one_letter_code
_entity_poly.pdbx_strand_id
1 'polypeptide(L)'
;MPQHPAPVEKLEFDLEWSFAREVDERFTLSSIDRYRRMVLSAGGEVRRCEADAGPRTSRGRVVRMCLRCDRATITALQSEMIADEMIALHLVRRVNLQGQGHGTHDPQRAASDGVGLVPSGMDALNALIEKRIAEQIRSAPAFANATAASLRMLNARDVGIRLGNLSDQTVRIREKEGKLFSILRPNRQRGREYPEYQLENGIQGRALNAVLRVFAERAGEEIHAFFTTPLQILGELTPLEVLRGVAFVNGPADQLLVQSPEQRLAVVLEAAQMCVQA
;
A
#
# COMPACT_ATOMS: atom_id res chain seq x y z
N MET A 1 -13.42 26.42 44.44
CA MET A 1 -12.50 25.33 44.79
C MET A 1 -11.92 24.78 43.50
N PRO A 2 -10.58 24.74 43.32
CA PRO A 2 -9.99 24.18 42.12
C PRO A 2 -10.26 22.67 42.10
N GLN A 3 -10.90 22.19 41.03
CA GLN A 3 -11.09 20.76 40.82
C GLN A 3 -9.72 20.13 40.57
N HIS A 4 -9.31 19.24 41.46
CA HIS A 4 -8.14 18.40 41.23
C HIS A 4 -8.42 17.52 39.99
N PRO A 5 -7.54 17.50 38.97
CA PRO A 5 -7.70 16.59 37.85
C PRO A 5 -7.65 15.15 38.36
N ALA A 6 -8.55 14.32 37.83
CA ALA A 6 -8.62 12.90 38.16
C ALA A 6 -7.27 12.21 37.88
N PRO A 7 -6.85 11.24 38.71
CA PRO A 7 -5.60 10.52 38.51
C PRO A 7 -5.63 9.83 37.15
N VAL A 8 -4.66 10.15 36.29
CA VAL A 8 -4.46 9.48 35.01
C VAL A 8 -4.06 8.03 35.31
N GLU A 9 -4.92 7.09 34.94
CA GLU A 9 -4.66 5.65 35.03
C GLU A 9 -3.48 5.32 34.09
N LYS A 10 -2.28 5.18 34.66
CA LYS A 10 -1.06 4.88 33.91
C LYS A 10 -0.94 3.37 33.72
N LEU A 11 -1.14 2.93 32.48
CA LEU A 11 -0.92 1.54 32.08
C LEU A 11 0.54 1.37 31.62
N GLU A 12 1.17 0.27 32.03
CA GLU A 12 2.50 -0.15 31.60
C GLU A 12 2.32 -1.37 30.71
N PHE A 13 2.85 -1.32 29.49
CA PHE A 13 2.74 -2.39 28.51
C PHE A 13 4.13 -2.86 28.07
N ASP A 14 4.35 -4.16 28.19
CA ASP A 14 5.50 -4.84 27.61
C ASP A 14 5.18 -5.25 26.18
N LEU A 15 5.84 -4.60 25.21
CA LEU A 15 5.80 -5.02 23.82
C LEU A 15 7.07 -5.81 23.52
N GLU A 16 6.91 -7.11 23.32
CA GLU A 16 7.99 -8.00 22.94
C GLU A 16 8.00 -8.19 21.42
N TRP A 17 9.06 -7.71 20.78
CA TRP A 17 9.24 -7.84 19.33
C TRP A 17 10.20 -8.97 19.01
N SER A 18 9.69 -10.05 18.43
CA SER A 18 10.47 -11.19 17.96
C SER A 18 10.54 -11.18 16.44
N PHE A 19 11.73 -10.99 15.85
CA PHE A 19 11.87 -10.88 14.39
C PHE A 19 12.54 -12.11 13.79
N ALA A 20 12.02 -12.57 12.65
CA ALA A 20 12.70 -13.54 11.79
C ALA A 20 13.77 -12.84 10.95
N ARG A 21 14.89 -13.52 10.73
CA ARG A 21 16.11 -13.01 10.08
C ARG A 21 15.94 -12.50 8.64
N GLU A 22 14.78 -12.73 8.02
CA GLU A 22 14.48 -12.41 6.61
C GLU A 22 13.86 -11.02 6.40
N VAL A 23 13.42 -10.32 7.46
CA VAL A 23 12.95 -8.94 7.33
C VAL A 23 14.13 -7.99 7.49
N ASP A 24 14.41 -7.19 6.45
CA ASP A 24 15.53 -6.23 6.38
C ASP A 24 15.66 -5.41 7.68
N GLU A 25 16.87 -5.43 8.27
CA GLU A 25 17.22 -4.66 9.48
C GLU A 25 16.94 -3.16 9.31
N ARG A 26 16.84 -2.63 8.09
CA ARG A 26 16.52 -1.22 7.83
C ARG A 26 15.03 -0.91 7.96
N PHE A 27 14.15 -1.83 7.55
CA PHE A 27 12.71 -1.66 7.69
C PHE A 27 12.33 -1.58 9.18
N THR A 28 12.94 -2.45 9.98
CA THR A 28 12.67 -2.59 11.41
C THR A 28 13.12 -1.39 12.24
N LEU A 29 14.30 -0.81 11.96
CA LEU A 29 14.74 0.40 12.65
C LEU A 29 13.85 1.61 12.34
N SER A 30 13.33 1.72 11.10
CA SER A 30 12.43 2.82 10.71
C SER A 30 11.08 2.76 11.44
N SER A 31 10.52 1.55 11.62
CA SER A 31 9.27 1.35 12.33
C SER A 31 9.45 1.61 13.83
N ILE A 32 10.53 1.14 14.44
CA ILE A 32 10.84 1.41 15.86
C ILE A 32 10.95 2.92 16.13
N ASP A 33 11.67 3.66 15.29
CA ASP A 33 11.81 5.11 15.42
C ASP A 33 10.49 5.87 15.14
N ARG A 34 9.62 5.32 14.29
CA ARG A 34 8.26 5.85 14.07
C ARG A 34 7.41 5.70 15.34
N TYR A 35 7.30 4.51 15.91
CA TYR A 35 6.49 4.30 17.13
C TYR A 35 7.03 5.08 18.32
N ARG A 36 8.36 5.16 18.46
CA ARG A 36 9.00 5.99 19.48
C ARG A 36 8.58 7.45 19.36
N ARG A 37 8.61 8.03 18.15
CA ARG A 37 8.17 9.42 17.93
C ARG A 37 6.69 9.60 18.24
N MET A 38 5.84 8.65 17.87
CA MET A 38 4.40 8.73 18.14
C MET A 38 4.11 8.75 19.65
N VAL A 39 4.74 7.85 20.42
CA VAL A 39 4.61 7.82 21.89
C VAL A 39 5.07 9.13 22.51
N LEU A 40 6.25 9.64 22.09
CA LEU A 40 6.79 10.89 22.62
C LEU A 40 5.91 12.10 22.26
N SER A 41 5.33 12.13 21.06
CA SER A 41 4.44 13.22 20.63
C SER A 41 3.12 13.27 21.40
N ALA A 42 2.65 12.12 21.90
CA ALA A 42 1.47 12.01 22.76
C ALA A 42 1.78 12.30 24.24
N GLY A 43 2.99 12.76 24.57
CA GLY A 43 3.41 12.98 25.96
C GLY A 43 3.69 11.69 26.74
N GLY A 44 3.82 10.56 26.04
CA GLY A 44 4.22 9.29 26.61
C GLY A 44 5.72 9.20 26.88
N GLU A 45 6.11 8.23 27.70
CA GLU A 45 7.50 7.93 28.05
C GLU A 45 7.93 6.64 27.34
N VAL A 46 9.09 6.69 26.69
CA VAL A 46 9.70 5.51 26.06
C VAL A 46 10.90 5.12 26.89
N ARG A 47 10.86 3.94 27.52
CA ARG A 47 12.02 3.39 28.22
C ARG A 47 12.59 2.24 27.43
N ARG A 48 13.89 2.30 27.19
CA ARG A 48 14.64 1.13 26.77
C ARG A 48 14.68 0.20 27.97
N CYS A 49 13.99 -0.93 27.88
CA CYS A 49 14.10 -1.94 28.90
C CYS A 49 15.48 -2.59 28.76
N GLU A 50 16.42 -2.22 29.62
CA GLU A 50 17.66 -2.97 29.88
C GLU A 50 17.30 -4.26 30.64
N ALA A 51 16.31 -5.01 30.16
CA ALA A 51 16.18 -6.40 30.53
C ALA A 51 17.20 -7.13 29.67
N ASP A 52 18.20 -7.72 30.33
CA ASP A 52 19.30 -8.52 29.79
C ASP A 52 19.07 -8.93 28.34
N ALA A 53 19.92 -8.46 27.44
CA ALA A 53 19.96 -8.96 26.08
C ALA A 53 20.08 -10.49 26.17
N GLY A 54 18.95 -11.18 25.97
CA GLY A 54 18.90 -12.64 26.03
C GLY A 54 19.97 -13.20 25.10
N PRO A 55 20.51 -14.40 25.40
CA PRO A 55 21.59 -14.98 24.61
C PRO A 55 21.21 -14.92 23.13
N ARG A 56 22.13 -14.44 22.29
CA ARG A 56 21.95 -14.38 20.83
C ARG A 56 21.39 -15.73 20.36
N THR A 57 20.11 -15.74 20.02
CA THR A 57 19.50 -16.93 19.43
C THR A 57 19.92 -16.99 17.96
N SER A 58 19.84 -18.17 17.35
CA SER A 58 20.03 -18.32 15.90
C SER A 58 19.03 -17.49 15.06
N ARG A 59 18.02 -16.90 15.70
CA ARG A 59 16.94 -16.12 15.07
C ARG A 59 17.10 -14.60 15.15
N GLY A 60 18.06 -14.06 15.92
CA GLY A 60 18.32 -12.61 15.98
C GLY A 60 18.35 -12.01 17.39
N ARG A 61 18.45 -10.67 17.49
CA ARG A 61 18.30 -9.93 18.75
C ARG A 61 16.84 -9.58 18.98
N VAL A 62 16.32 -9.89 20.16
CA VAL A 62 15.03 -9.38 20.65
C VAL A 62 15.29 -8.02 21.28
N VAL A 63 14.57 -7.00 20.84
CA VAL A 63 14.57 -5.68 21.48
C VAL A 63 13.24 -5.51 22.19
N ARG A 64 13.27 -5.41 23.52
CA ARG A 64 12.09 -5.04 24.30
C ARG A 64 12.06 -3.54 24.51
N MET A 65 10.93 -2.93 24.17
CA MET A 65 10.66 -1.53 24.45
C MET A 65 9.42 -1.44 25.34
N CYS A 66 9.57 -0.73 26.45
CA CYS A 66 8.50 -0.52 27.40
C CYS A 66 7.94 0.88 27.15
N LEU A 67 6.67 0.95 26.79
CA LEU A 67 5.99 2.18 26.42
C LEU A 67 5.00 2.55 27.52
N ARG A 68 5.08 3.79 28.00
CA ARG A 68 4.15 4.33 29.00
C ARG A 68 3.38 5.48 28.38
N CYS A 69 2.12 5.25 28.03
CA CYS A 69 1.25 6.26 27.45
C CYS A 69 -0.21 6.03 27.86
N ASP A 70 -1.08 6.99 27.58
CA ASP A 70 -2.51 6.82 27.85
C ASP A 70 -3.14 5.73 26.96
N ARG A 71 -4.32 5.26 27.36
CA ARG A 71 -5.04 4.18 26.68
C ARG A 71 -5.39 4.51 25.21
N ALA A 72 -5.64 5.78 24.89
CA ALA A 72 -5.96 6.19 23.52
C ALA A 72 -4.74 6.06 22.62
N THR A 73 -3.57 6.49 23.11
CA THR A 73 -2.27 6.35 22.46
C THR A 73 -1.88 4.89 22.28
N ILE A 74 -2.12 4.04 23.29
CA ILE A 74 -1.90 2.58 23.17
C ILE A 74 -2.76 1.98 22.05
N THR A 75 -4.03 2.38 21.98
CA THR A 75 -4.95 1.87 20.96
C THR A 75 -4.52 2.32 19.55
N ALA A 76 -4.04 3.56 19.41
CA ALA A 76 -3.48 4.08 18.16
C ALA A 76 -2.19 3.33 17.77
N LEU A 77 -1.28 3.11 18.72
CA LEU A 77 -0.05 2.33 18.51
C LEU A 77 -0.34 0.91 18.04
N GLN A 78 -1.25 0.20 18.72
CA GLN A 78 -1.65 -1.16 18.33
C GLN A 78 -2.27 -1.19 16.93
N SER A 79 -3.03 -0.16 16.58
CA SER A 79 -3.67 -0.04 15.27
C SER A 79 -2.65 0.13 14.13
N GLU A 80 -1.64 0.97 14.32
CA GLU A 80 -0.57 1.17 13.34
C GLU A 80 0.37 -0.04 13.29
N MET A 81 0.66 -0.65 14.44
CA MET A 81 1.52 -1.83 14.53
C MET A 81 0.94 -3.03 13.77
N ILE A 82 -0.37 -3.26 13.90
CA ILE A 82 -1.07 -4.29 13.13
C ILE A 82 -1.07 -3.95 11.63
N ALA A 83 -1.17 -2.68 11.25
CA ALA A 83 -1.12 -2.27 9.84
C ALA A 83 0.27 -2.54 9.23
N ASP A 84 1.34 -2.18 9.93
CA ASP A 84 2.71 -2.45 9.48
C ASP A 84 3.01 -3.97 9.45
N GLU A 85 2.49 -4.74 10.40
CA GLU A 85 2.61 -6.21 10.42
C GLU A 85 1.85 -6.85 9.23
N MET A 86 0.66 -6.34 8.91
CA MET A 86 -0.11 -6.77 7.73
C MET A 86 0.60 -6.42 6.42
N ILE A 87 1.25 -5.26 6.34
CA ILE A 87 2.07 -4.87 5.18
C ILE A 87 3.28 -5.80 5.06
N ALA A 88 3.99 -6.07 6.16
CA ALA A 88 5.13 -7.00 6.18
C ALA A 88 4.71 -8.42 5.76
N LEU A 89 3.59 -8.94 6.27
CA LEU A 89 3.01 -10.23 5.88
C LEU A 89 2.64 -10.28 4.39
N HIS A 90 2.11 -9.18 3.84
CA HIS A 90 1.78 -9.07 2.42
C HIS A 90 3.04 -9.07 1.53
N LEU A 91 4.09 -8.38 1.95
CA LEU A 91 5.38 -8.35 1.27
C LEU A 91 6.07 -9.72 1.31
N VAL A 92 6.10 -10.40 2.46
CA VAL A 92 6.65 -11.76 2.60
C VAL A 92 5.91 -12.77 1.74
N ARG A 93 4.57 -12.69 1.66
CA ARG A 93 3.78 -13.54 0.75
C ARG A 93 4.12 -13.30 -0.72
N ARG A 94 4.36 -12.05 -1.14
CA ARG A 94 4.77 -11.73 -2.52
C ARG A 94 6.16 -12.28 -2.86
N VAL A 95 7.12 -12.19 -1.94
CA VAL A 95 8.47 -12.73 -2.13
C VAL A 95 8.45 -14.26 -2.20
N ASN A 96 7.67 -14.93 -1.35
CA ASN A 96 7.55 -16.40 -1.38
C ASN A 96 6.82 -16.94 -2.63
N LEU A 97 5.90 -16.18 -3.21
CA LEU A 97 5.25 -16.56 -4.48
C LEU A 97 6.19 -16.46 -5.70
N GLN A 98 7.28 -15.68 -5.61
CA GLN A 98 8.32 -15.63 -6.65
C GLN A 98 9.38 -16.73 -6.48
N GLY A 99 9.49 -17.34 -5.30
CA GLY A 99 10.45 -18.41 -5.01
C GLY A 99 9.98 -19.83 -5.34
N GLN A 100 8.68 -20.05 -5.60
CA GLN A 100 8.15 -21.37 -5.98
C GLN A 100 8.21 -21.60 -7.50
N GLY A 101 9.41 -21.56 -8.05
CA GLY A 101 9.74 -22.12 -9.36
C GLY A 101 10.25 -23.56 -9.20
N HIS A 102 9.47 -24.51 -9.72
CA HIS A 102 9.85 -25.88 -10.11
C HIS A 102 10.94 -26.60 -9.29
N GLY A 103 10.51 -27.37 -8.28
CA GLY A 103 11.26 -28.50 -7.73
C GLY A 103 10.42 -29.77 -7.82
N THR A 104 10.89 -30.73 -8.60
CA THR A 104 10.29 -32.05 -8.84
C THR A 104 10.11 -32.86 -7.55
N HIS A 105 8.96 -33.54 -7.47
CA HIS A 105 8.56 -34.48 -6.42
C HIS A 105 9.62 -35.55 -6.10
N ASP A 106 9.88 -35.77 -4.81
CA ASP A 106 10.51 -36.97 -4.27
C ASP A 106 9.70 -37.42 -3.02
N PRO A 107 8.99 -38.56 -3.04
CA PRO A 107 8.08 -38.94 -1.96
C PRO A 107 8.69 -40.05 -1.11
N GLN A 108 9.66 -39.75 -0.23
CA GLN A 108 10.02 -40.69 0.85
C GLN A 108 10.87 -40.06 1.96
N ARG A 109 10.22 -39.63 3.05
CA ARG A 109 10.71 -39.48 4.44
C ARG A 109 9.75 -38.52 5.16
N ALA A 110 9.48 -38.60 6.46
CA ALA A 110 9.59 -39.60 7.51
C ALA A 110 8.74 -39.00 8.63
N ALA A 111 8.07 -39.84 9.43
CA ALA A 111 7.23 -39.41 10.53
C ALA A 111 8.03 -38.57 11.53
N SER A 112 7.56 -37.34 11.78
CA SER A 112 7.97 -36.54 12.93
C SER A 112 6.71 -35.99 13.59
N ASP A 113 6.53 -36.36 14.86
CA ASP A 113 5.44 -35.96 15.73
C ASP A 113 5.27 -34.43 15.75
N GLY A 114 4.20 -33.97 15.10
CA GLY A 114 3.78 -32.57 15.11
C GLY A 114 2.94 -32.29 16.34
N VAL A 115 3.49 -31.49 17.25
CA VAL A 115 2.72 -30.82 18.31
C VAL A 115 1.58 -30.05 17.65
N GLY A 116 0.35 -30.54 17.84
CA GLY A 116 -0.86 -29.92 17.31
C GLY A 116 -1.06 -28.54 17.92
N LEU A 117 -0.67 -27.50 17.17
CA LEU A 117 -1.13 -26.14 17.41
C LEU A 117 -2.66 -26.15 17.30
N VAL A 118 -3.30 -25.84 18.42
CA VAL A 118 -4.75 -25.85 18.58
C VAL A 118 -5.38 -24.89 17.53
N PRO A 119 -6.33 -25.36 16.70
CA PRO A 119 -6.94 -24.58 15.61
C PRO A 119 -7.55 -23.23 16.05
N SER A 120 -7.98 -23.13 17.31
CA SER A 120 -8.74 -21.98 17.81
C SER A 120 -7.95 -20.67 17.92
N GLY A 121 -6.63 -20.73 18.05
CA GLY A 121 -5.80 -19.52 18.17
C GLY A 121 -5.65 -18.77 16.84
N MET A 122 -5.45 -19.52 15.76
CA MET A 122 -5.35 -18.93 14.41
C MET A 122 -6.72 -18.45 13.90
N ASP A 123 -7.80 -19.15 14.25
CA ASP A 123 -9.15 -18.70 13.91
C ASP A 123 -9.52 -17.39 14.61
N ALA A 124 -9.14 -17.25 15.88
CA ALA A 124 -9.35 -15.99 16.62
C ALA A 124 -8.51 -14.83 16.05
N LEU A 125 -7.26 -15.10 15.66
CA LEU A 125 -6.39 -14.11 15.01
C LEU A 125 -6.93 -13.70 13.64
N ASN A 126 -7.36 -14.66 12.82
CA ASN A 126 -7.98 -14.41 11.51
C ASN A 126 -9.25 -13.56 11.66
N ALA A 127 -10.12 -13.86 12.63
CA ALA A 127 -11.32 -13.07 12.89
C ALA A 127 -11.00 -11.63 13.33
N LEU A 128 -9.92 -11.42 14.09
CA LEU A 128 -9.46 -10.10 14.52
C LEU A 128 -8.90 -9.28 13.35
N ILE A 129 -8.12 -9.93 12.48
CA ILE A 129 -7.61 -9.33 11.23
C ILE A 129 -8.78 -8.94 10.32
N GLU A 130 -9.73 -9.83 10.08
CA GLU A 130 -10.91 -9.56 9.25
C GLU A 130 -11.74 -8.40 9.80
N LYS A 131 -12.01 -8.39 11.12
CA LYS A 131 -12.74 -7.30 11.77
C LYS A 131 -12.02 -5.97 11.60
N ARG A 132 -10.69 -5.95 11.73
CA ARG A 132 -9.89 -4.73 11.63
C ARG A 132 -9.80 -4.21 10.20
N ILE A 133 -9.63 -5.09 9.21
CA ILE A 133 -9.68 -4.74 7.79
C ILE A 133 -11.06 -4.15 7.46
N ALA A 134 -12.15 -4.79 7.92
CA ALA A 134 -13.50 -4.29 7.71
C ALA A 134 -13.73 -2.90 8.33
N GLU A 135 -13.13 -2.64 9.49
CA GLU A 135 -13.22 -1.35 10.17
C GLU A 135 -12.37 -0.27 9.47
N GLN A 136 -11.19 -0.61 8.97
CA GLN A 136 -10.37 0.28 8.14
C GLN A 136 -11.08 0.66 6.83
N ILE A 137 -11.64 -0.32 6.11
CA ILE A 137 -12.42 -0.08 4.88
C ILE A 137 -13.63 0.83 5.20
N ARG A 138 -14.30 0.61 6.33
CA ARG A 138 -15.43 1.44 6.78
C ARG A 138 -15.01 2.87 7.13
N SER A 139 -13.81 3.05 7.69
CA SER A 139 -13.26 4.36 8.07
C SER A 139 -12.66 5.16 6.91
N ALA A 140 -12.27 4.49 5.82
CA ALA A 140 -11.65 5.11 4.65
C ALA A 140 -12.23 4.55 3.33
N PRO A 141 -13.54 4.69 3.07
CA PRO A 141 -14.19 4.14 1.88
C PRO A 141 -13.63 4.72 0.57
N ALA A 142 -13.12 5.95 0.59
CA ALA A 142 -12.49 6.58 -0.56
C ALA A 142 -11.21 5.84 -1.02
N PHE A 143 -10.42 5.32 -0.08
CA PHE A 143 -9.17 4.61 -0.36
C PHE A 143 -9.42 3.26 -1.05
N ALA A 144 -10.30 2.43 -0.47
CA ALA A 144 -10.61 1.12 -1.03
C ALA A 144 -11.23 1.23 -2.43
N ASN A 145 -12.09 2.23 -2.64
CA ASN A 145 -12.72 2.47 -3.94
C ASN A 145 -11.72 2.95 -5.00
N ALA A 146 -10.77 3.82 -4.65
CA ALA A 146 -9.80 4.35 -5.59
C ALA A 146 -8.74 3.32 -6.02
N THR A 147 -8.29 2.47 -5.10
CA THR A 147 -7.37 1.35 -5.42
C THR A 147 -8.08 0.30 -6.29
N ALA A 148 -9.33 -0.05 -5.95
CA ALA A 148 -10.14 -0.97 -6.75
C ALA A 148 -10.46 -0.41 -8.15
N ALA A 149 -10.77 0.89 -8.25
CA ALA A 149 -11.01 1.56 -9.52
C ALA A 149 -9.74 1.61 -10.39
N SER A 150 -8.56 1.76 -9.77
CA SER A 150 -7.29 1.80 -10.50
C SER A 150 -6.94 0.47 -11.19
N LEU A 151 -7.44 -0.65 -10.65
CA LEU A 151 -7.29 -1.99 -11.21
C LEU A 151 -8.46 -2.42 -12.10
N ARG A 152 -9.56 -1.68 -12.09
CA ARG A 152 -10.75 -2.03 -12.85
C ARG A 152 -10.56 -1.69 -14.32
N MET A 153 -10.87 -2.68 -15.15
CA MET A 153 -10.75 -2.64 -16.59
C MET A 153 -12.15 -2.68 -17.22
N LEU A 154 -12.43 -1.79 -18.15
CA LEU A 154 -13.70 -1.67 -18.85
C LEU A 154 -13.56 -2.11 -20.31
N ASN A 155 -14.63 -2.64 -20.91
CA ASN A 155 -14.68 -2.80 -22.36
C ASN A 155 -15.10 -1.47 -23.03
N ALA A 156 -14.99 -1.39 -24.36
CA ALA A 156 -15.32 -0.18 -25.11
C ALA A 156 -16.78 0.30 -24.91
N ARG A 157 -17.73 -0.64 -24.78
CA ARG A 157 -19.14 -0.33 -24.54
C ARG A 157 -19.34 0.37 -23.20
N ASP A 158 -18.73 -0.16 -22.14
CA ASP A 158 -18.84 0.41 -20.79
C ASP A 158 -18.18 1.80 -20.71
N VAL A 159 -17.05 1.99 -21.38
CA VAL A 159 -16.42 3.32 -21.55
C VAL A 159 -17.38 4.29 -22.26
N GLY A 160 -18.02 3.83 -23.33
CA GLY A 160 -18.99 4.62 -24.09
C GLY A 160 -20.15 5.10 -23.24
N ILE A 161 -20.72 4.20 -22.42
CA ILE A 161 -21.78 4.53 -21.45
C ILE A 161 -21.30 5.61 -20.47
N ARG A 162 -20.11 5.44 -19.88
CA ARG A 162 -19.54 6.39 -18.91
C ARG A 162 -19.23 7.77 -19.50
N LEU A 163 -18.89 7.84 -20.79
CA LEU A 163 -18.61 9.09 -21.50
C LEU A 163 -19.86 9.77 -22.09
N GLY A 164 -21.07 9.36 -21.69
CA GLY A 164 -22.32 9.94 -22.14
C GLY A 164 -22.98 9.18 -23.30
N ASN A 165 -23.05 7.85 -23.20
CA ASN A 165 -23.68 6.96 -24.18
C ASN A 165 -23.07 7.04 -25.60
N LEU A 166 -21.74 7.12 -25.69
CA LEU A 166 -21.01 7.03 -26.95
C LEU A 166 -21.03 5.58 -27.48
N SER A 167 -20.95 5.41 -28.80
CA SER A 167 -20.78 4.10 -29.41
C SER A 167 -19.35 3.57 -29.25
N ASP A 168 -19.18 2.25 -29.32
CA ASP A 168 -17.87 1.58 -29.31
C ASP A 168 -16.92 2.13 -30.40
N GLN A 169 -17.47 2.49 -31.57
CA GLN A 169 -16.69 3.08 -32.65
C GLN A 169 -16.13 4.45 -32.26
N THR A 170 -16.93 5.29 -31.60
CA THR A 170 -16.49 6.61 -31.12
C THR A 170 -15.40 6.48 -30.04
N VAL A 171 -15.51 5.49 -29.14
CA VAL A 171 -14.47 5.20 -28.14
C VAL A 171 -13.15 4.84 -28.83
N ARG A 172 -13.19 3.97 -29.84
CA ARG A 172 -12.01 3.59 -30.63
C ARG A 172 -11.43 4.76 -31.44
N ILE A 173 -12.26 5.69 -31.92
CA ILE A 173 -11.79 6.92 -32.57
C ILE A 173 -11.03 7.77 -31.56
N ARG A 174 -11.58 7.99 -30.35
CA ARG A 174 -10.89 8.74 -29.28
C ARG A 174 -9.57 8.10 -28.87
N GLU A 175 -9.50 6.77 -28.82
CA GLU A 175 -8.24 6.04 -28.60
C GLU A 175 -7.23 6.33 -29.71
N LYS A 176 -7.63 6.24 -30.99
CA LYS A 176 -6.75 6.57 -32.12
C LYS A 176 -6.29 8.03 -32.12
N GLU A 177 -7.11 8.94 -31.61
CA GLU A 177 -6.78 10.35 -31.42
C GLU A 177 -5.86 10.60 -30.20
N GLY A 178 -5.45 9.56 -29.47
CA GLY A 178 -4.60 9.68 -28.29
C GLY A 178 -5.29 10.34 -27.09
N LYS A 179 -6.64 10.28 -27.03
CA LYS A 179 -7.44 10.79 -25.91
C LYS A 179 -7.77 9.71 -24.88
N LEU A 180 -7.59 8.45 -25.25
CA LEU A 180 -7.78 7.26 -24.43
C LEU A 180 -6.68 6.27 -24.80
N PHE A 181 -6.45 5.28 -23.94
CA PHE A 181 -5.63 4.13 -24.30
C PHE A 181 -6.29 2.84 -23.81
N SER A 182 -5.91 1.74 -24.45
CA SER A 182 -6.35 0.41 -24.08
C SER A 182 -5.18 -0.54 -23.92
N ILE A 183 -5.42 -1.60 -23.15
CA ILE A 183 -4.49 -2.68 -22.86
C ILE A 183 -5.02 -3.92 -23.57
N LEU A 184 -4.13 -4.69 -24.18
CA LEU A 184 -4.46 -6.00 -24.73
C LEU A 184 -3.98 -7.06 -23.75
N ARG A 185 -4.90 -7.75 -23.06
CA ARG A 185 -4.51 -8.79 -22.12
C ARG A 185 -3.59 -9.83 -22.79
N PRO A 186 -2.53 -10.28 -22.08
CA PRO A 186 -1.69 -11.35 -22.58
C PRO A 186 -2.55 -12.57 -22.92
N ASN A 187 -2.24 -13.23 -24.03
CA ASN A 187 -2.94 -14.40 -24.56
C ASN A 187 -4.34 -14.17 -25.12
N ARG A 188 -4.78 -12.92 -25.30
CA ARG A 188 -6.02 -12.61 -26.05
C ARG A 188 -5.73 -11.91 -27.36
N GLN A 189 -6.21 -12.48 -28.46
CA GLN A 189 -6.13 -11.85 -29.79
C GLN A 189 -7.14 -10.70 -29.96
N ARG A 190 -8.19 -10.65 -29.11
CA ARG A 190 -9.29 -9.68 -29.16
C ARG A 190 -9.76 -9.34 -27.75
N GLY A 191 -10.36 -8.16 -27.60
CA GLY A 191 -10.89 -7.68 -26.33
C GLY A 191 -9.93 -6.70 -25.65
N ARG A 192 -9.75 -5.53 -26.28
CA ARG A 192 -9.08 -4.37 -25.68
C ARG A 192 -9.86 -3.94 -24.45
N GLU A 193 -9.13 -3.68 -23.37
CA GLU A 193 -9.69 -3.18 -22.12
C GLU A 193 -9.12 -1.80 -21.79
N TYR A 194 -9.94 -0.98 -21.16
CA TYR A 194 -9.68 0.41 -20.89
C TYR A 194 -9.63 0.59 -19.37
N PRO A 195 -8.51 1.04 -18.79
CA PRO A 195 -8.48 1.31 -17.35
C PRO A 195 -9.56 2.31 -16.93
N GLU A 196 -10.34 2.00 -15.90
CA GLU A 196 -11.48 2.84 -15.48
C GLU A 196 -11.02 4.23 -15.01
N TYR A 197 -9.85 4.31 -14.38
CA TYR A 197 -9.31 5.57 -13.85
C TYR A 197 -9.13 6.67 -14.91
N GLN A 198 -9.00 6.32 -16.19
CA GLN A 198 -8.81 7.31 -17.25
C GLN A 198 -10.05 8.19 -17.47
N LEU A 199 -11.20 7.77 -16.92
CA LEU A 199 -12.48 8.46 -16.97
C LEU A 199 -12.75 9.30 -15.70
N GLU A 200 -11.87 9.23 -14.70
CA GLU A 200 -12.05 9.96 -13.45
C GLU A 200 -11.76 11.46 -13.62
N ASN A 201 -12.46 12.27 -12.82
CA ASN A 201 -12.20 13.70 -12.75
C ASN A 201 -10.79 13.96 -12.23
N GLY A 202 -10.08 14.89 -12.86
CA GLY A 202 -8.68 15.20 -12.56
C GLY A 202 -7.67 14.39 -13.38
N ILE A 203 -8.06 13.21 -13.90
CA ILE A 203 -7.25 12.43 -14.83
C ILE A 203 -7.71 12.66 -16.26
N GLN A 204 -9.01 12.49 -16.52
CA GLN A 204 -9.58 12.62 -17.87
C GLN A 204 -9.33 14.00 -18.48
N GLY A 205 -9.19 14.04 -19.81
CA GLY A 205 -9.01 15.29 -20.54
C GLY A 205 -7.56 15.75 -20.57
N ARG A 206 -7.28 16.98 -20.11
CA ARG A 206 -5.97 17.63 -20.34
C ARG A 206 -4.79 16.86 -19.74
N ALA A 207 -4.93 16.35 -18.52
CA ALA A 207 -3.86 15.64 -17.83
C ALA A 207 -3.49 14.33 -18.55
N LEU A 208 -4.48 13.46 -18.77
CA LEU A 208 -4.30 12.21 -19.53
C LEU A 208 -3.72 12.49 -20.93
N ASN A 209 -4.31 13.42 -21.69
CA ASN A 209 -3.86 13.72 -23.05
C ASN A 209 -2.40 14.21 -23.09
N ALA A 210 -1.95 14.95 -22.06
CA ALA A 210 -0.58 15.41 -21.97
C ALA A 210 0.40 14.25 -21.74
N VAL A 211 0.06 13.33 -20.83
CA VAL A 211 0.87 12.13 -20.57
C VAL A 211 0.90 11.20 -21.79
N LEU A 212 -0.26 10.94 -22.41
CA LEU A 212 -0.35 10.09 -23.61
C LEU A 212 0.47 10.64 -24.78
N ARG A 213 0.63 11.97 -24.87
CA ARG A 213 1.52 12.58 -25.87
C ARG A 213 3.00 12.30 -25.61
N VAL A 214 3.42 12.22 -24.35
CA VAL A 214 4.80 11.85 -23.98
C VAL A 214 5.06 10.38 -24.31
N PHE A 215 4.09 9.51 -24.04
CA PHE A 215 4.13 8.08 -24.36
C PHE A 215 3.68 7.76 -25.80
N ALA A 216 3.81 8.72 -26.73
CA ALA A 216 3.44 8.47 -28.12
C ALA A 216 4.12 7.17 -28.63
N GLU A 217 3.33 6.31 -29.28
CA GLU A 217 3.77 5.01 -29.83
C GLU A 217 4.08 3.90 -28.80
N ARG A 218 4.02 4.17 -27.49
CA ARG A 218 4.21 3.15 -26.46
C ARG A 218 2.98 2.25 -26.31
N ALA A 219 3.22 1.01 -25.87
CA ALA A 219 2.16 0.04 -25.63
C ALA A 219 1.28 0.47 -24.45
N GLY A 220 -0.01 0.12 -24.48
CA GLY A 220 -0.95 0.49 -23.42
C GLY A 220 -0.58 -0.09 -22.05
N GLU A 221 0.08 -1.25 -22.04
CA GLU A 221 0.64 -1.89 -20.87
C GLU A 221 1.69 -1.01 -20.17
N GLU A 222 2.59 -0.40 -20.95
CA GLU A 222 3.64 0.51 -20.43
C GLU A 222 3.03 1.77 -19.84
N ILE A 223 2.05 2.35 -20.55
CA ILE A 223 1.31 3.52 -20.07
C ILE A 223 0.57 3.19 -18.76
N HIS A 224 -0.07 2.02 -18.70
CA HIS A 224 -0.76 1.58 -17.49
C HIS A 224 0.21 1.36 -16.32
N ALA A 225 1.35 0.73 -16.58
CA ALA A 225 2.39 0.51 -15.59
C ALA A 225 2.92 1.84 -15.05
N PHE A 226 3.16 2.83 -15.91
CA PHE A 226 3.54 4.18 -15.48
C PHE A 226 2.55 4.76 -14.48
N PHE A 227 1.25 4.76 -14.80
CA PHE A 227 0.22 5.34 -13.92
C PHE A 227 0.04 4.62 -12.59
N THR A 228 0.32 3.31 -12.54
CA THR A 228 0.00 2.45 -11.38
C THR A 228 1.22 2.05 -10.54
N THR A 229 2.43 2.34 -11.01
CA THR A 229 3.67 2.00 -10.30
C THR A 229 4.18 3.19 -9.51
N PRO A 230 4.49 3.02 -8.20
CA PRO A 230 5.18 4.03 -7.41
C PRO A 230 6.52 4.44 -8.05
N LEU A 231 6.78 5.74 -8.13
CA LEU A 231 8.02 6.26 -8.72
C LEU A 231 8.85 7.00 -7.66
N GLN A 232 10.15 6.72 -7.60
CA GLN A 232 11.08 7.40 -6.68
C GLN A 232 11.07 8.92 -6.85
N ILE A 233 11.03 9.42 -8.08
CA ILE A 233 10.98 10.87 -8.37
C ILE A 233 9.70 11.54 -7.83
N LEU A 234 8.63 10.77 -7.65
CA LEU A 234 7.38 11.24 -7.06
C LEU A 234 7.32 10.95 -5.55
N GLY A 235 8.43 10.57 -4.93
CA GLY A 235 8.51 10.22 -3.52
C GLY A 235 7.73 8.96 -3.17
N GLU A 236 7.84 7.92 -4.00
CA GLU A 236 7.11 6.64 -3.89
C GLU A 236 5.59 6.78 -4.08
N LEU A 237 5.13 7.88 -4.69
CA LEU A 237 3.76 8.01 -5.18
C LEU A 237 3.63 7.51 -6.62
N THR A 238 2.45 7.01 -6.95
CA THR A 238 2.04 6.75 -8.33
C THR A 238 1.63 8.06 -9.01
N PRO A 239 1.78 8.18 -10.34
CA PRO A 239 1.23 9.31 -11.09
C PRO A 239 -0.28 9.50 -10.86
N LEU A 240 -1.04 8.43 -10.63
CA LEU A 240 -2.48 8.54 -10.32
C LEU A 240 -2.74 9.27 -9.01
N GLU A 241 -2.02 8.93 -7.95
CA GLU A 241 -2.13 9.62 -6.65
C GLU A 241 -1.79 11.10 -6.78
N VAL A 242 -0.70 11.41 -7.49
CA VAL A 242 -0.26 12.79 -7.72
C VAL A 242 -1.29 13.58 -8.51
N LEU A 243 -1.83 13.04 -9.61
CA LEU A 243 -2.86 13.73 -10.39
C LEU A 243 -4.15 13.95 -9.58
N ARG A 244 -4.59 12.93 -8.83
CA ARG A 244 -5.76 13.01 -7.95
C ARG A 244 -5.55 13.97 -6.77
N GLY A 245 -4.30 14.20 -6.35
CA GLY A 245 -3.98 14.98 -5.15
C GLY A 245 -4.31 14.22 -3.86
N VAL A 246 -4.31 12.88 -3.91
CA VAL A 246 -4.63 12.01 -2.77
C VAL A 246 -3.62 10.87 -2.73
N ALA A 247 -2.91 10.72 -1.61
CA ALA A 247 -2.05 9.56 -1.36
C ALA A 247 -2.89 8.36 -0.90
N PHE A 248 -2.51 7.18 -1.36
CA PHE A 248 -2.96 5.92 -0.80
C PHE A 248 -2.16 5.60 0.46
N VAL A 249 -0.84 5.78 0.42
CA VAL A 249 0.02 5.52 1.58
C VAL A 249 0.57 6.84 2.10
N ASN A 250 0.40 7.12 3.40
CA ASN A 250 1.00 8.28 4.04
C ASN A 250 2.52 8.20 3.87
N GLY A 251 3.10 9.20 3.20
CA GLY A 251 4.49 9.21 2.81
C GLY A 251 5.10 10.61 2.91
N PRO A 252 6.42 10.74 2.80
CA PRO A 252 7.10 12.04 2.87
C PRO A 252 6.71 13.01 1.74
N ALA A 253 6.01 12.51 0.71
CA ALA A 253 5.60 13.26 -0.47
C ALA A 253 4.31 14.09 -0.31
N ASP A 254 3.78 14.25 0.91
CA ASP A 254 2.55 15.03 1.18
C ASP A 254 2.61 16.46 0.60
N GLN A 255 3.79 17.07 0.54
CA GLN A 255 3.98 18.41 -0.03
C GLN A 255 3.59 18.48 -1.51
N LEU A 256 3.79 17.41 -2.28
CA LEU A 256 3.44 17.35 -3.70
C LEU A 256 1.91 17.33 -3.89
N LEU A 257 1.18 16.72 -2.96
CA LEU A 257 -0.28 16.59 -3.05
C LEU A 257 -1.02 17.90 -2.77
N VAL A 258 -0.43 18.78 -1.95
CA VAL A 258 -0.99 20.10 -1.61
C VAL A 258 -0.80 21.13 -2.75
N GLN A 259 0.05 20.85 -3.74
CA GLN A 259 0.27 21.73 -4.90
C GLN A 259 -0.97 21.85 -5.79
N SER A 260 -0.98 22.86 -6.68
CA SER A 260 -2.08 23.03 -7.63
C SER A 260 -2.13 21.87 -8.65
N PRO A 261 -3.29 21.54 -9.24
CA PRO A 261 -3.39 20.49 -10.26
C PRO A 261 -2.42 20.66 -11.43
N GLU A 262 -2.12 21.89 -11.83
CA GLU A 262 -1.18 22.21 -12.90
C GLU A 262 0.27 21.89 -12.51
N GLN A 263 0.65 22.21 -11.28
CA GLN A 263 1.99 21.91 -10.74
C GLN A 263 2.17 20.39 -10.61
N ARG A 264 1.16 19.68 -10.10
CA ARG A 264 1.18 18.22 -10.01
C ARG A 264 1.29 17.57 -11.38
N LEU A 265 0.55 18.07 -12.37
CA LEU A 265 0.67 17.61 -13.76
C LEU A 265 2.08 17.85 -14.32
N ALA A 266 2.70 19.00 -14.05
CA ALA A 266 4.04 19.30 -14.54
C ALA A 266 5.07 18.28 -14.02
N VAL A 267 5.03 17.95 -12.73
CA VAL A 267 5.93 16.95 -12.12
C VAL A 267 5.67 15.56 -12.70
N VAL A 268 4.41 15.18 -12.92
CA VAL A 268 4.06 13.91 -13.56
C VAL A 268 4.58 13.84 -15.01
N LEU A 269 4.55 14.95 -15.75
CA LEU A 269 5.08 14.99 -17.12
C LEU A 269 6.61 14.87 -17.15
N GLU A 270 7.31 15.46 -16.18
CA GLU A 270 8.76 15.27 -16.03
C GLU A 270 9.10 13.79 -15.76
N ALA A 271 8.38 13.15 -14.82
CA ALA A 271 8.55 11.72 -14.54
C ALA A 271 8.25 10.86 -15.80
N ALA A 272 7.21 11.19 -16.56
CA ALA A 272 6.87 10.51 -17.80
C ALA A 272 8.01 10.60 -18.83
N GLN A 273 8.61 11.77 -19.00
CA GLN A 273 9.72 11.97 -19.94
C GLN A 273 10.94 11.13 -19.55
N MET A 274 11.26 11.05 -18.26
CA MET A 274 12.36 10.20 -17.78
C MET A 274 12.10 8.71 -18.03
N CYS A 275 10.88 8.23 -17.81
CA CYS A 275 10.52 6.83 -18.08
C CYS A 275 10.61 6.46 -19.56
N VAL A 276 10.29 7.38 -20.48
CA VAL A 276 10.33 7.11 -21.92
C VAL A 276 11.77 7.13 -22.48
N GLN A 277 12.69 7.83 -21.81
CA GLN A 277 14.10 7.95 -22.20
C GLN A 277 15.00 6.85 -21.64
N ALA A 278 14.55 6.15 -20.59
CA ALA A 278 15.25 5.03 -19.97
C ALA A 278 15.14 3.74 -20.81
#